data_AF-A0A3D2GT60-F1
#
_entry.id   AF-A0A3D2GT60-F1
#
_cell.length_a   1.000
_cell.length_b   1.000
_cell.length_c   1.000
_cell.angle_alpha   90.00
_cell.angle_beta   90.00
_cell.angle_gamma   90.00
#
_symmetry.space_group_name_H-M   'P 1'
#
loop_
_entity.id
_entity.type
_entity.pdbx_description
1 polymer ?
#
loop_
_entity_poly.entity_id
_entity_poly.type
_entity_poly.pdbx_seq_one_letter_code
_entity_poly.pdbx_strand_id
1 'polypeptide(L)'
;FIGGPLDTMPDDSTVEPVIEARGGRILEPVAVRPVVGTKRWRLTFDFTADEGIDKIELRAYLKHGDKTLSETWITRASIDHS
;
A
#
# COMPACT_ATOMS: atom_id res chain seq x y z
N PHE A 1 7.67 -2.92 -0.76
CA PHE A 1 7.51 -3.01 -2.22
C PHE A 1 8.87 -2.94 -2.89
N ILE A 2 9.05 -3.80 -3.89
CA ILE A 2 10.19 -3.80 -4.81
C ILE A 2 9.68 -3.92 -6.26
N GLY A 3 10.51 -3.56 -7.23
CA GLY A 3 10.22 -3.72 -8.65
C GLY A 3 11.26 -3.03 -9.52
N GLY A 4 11.62 -3.63 -10.66
CA GLY A 4 12.70 -3.12 -11.52
C GLY A 4 12.58 -1.63 -11.89
N PRO A 5 11.40 -1.11 -12.25
CA PRO A 5 11.19 0.33 -12.49
C PRO A 5 11.26 1.19 -11.21
N LEU A 6 10.97 0.62 -10.04
CA LEU A 6 11.02 1.28 -8.74
C LEU A 6 12.47 1.48 -8.27
N ASP A 7 13.36 0.53 -8.60
CA ASP A 7 14.79 0.56 -8.26
C ASP A 7 15.54 1.77 -8.84
N THR A 8 15.02 2.34 -9.93
CA THR A 8 15.64 3.45 -10.66
C THR A 8 14.98 4.80 -10.36
N MET A 9 13.97 4.84 -9.49
CA MET A 9 13.29 6.09 -9.16
C MET A 9 14.17 6.94 -8.25
N PRO A 10 14.46 8.20 -8.61
CA PRO A 10 15.03 9.18 -7.68
C PRO A 10 14.24 9.26 -6.37
N ASP A 11 14.93 9.54 -5.26
CA ASP A 11 14.31 9.62 -3.93
C ASP A 11 13.26 10.74 -3.83
N ASP A 12 13.34 11.76 -4.69
CA ASP A 12 12.39 12.87 -4.82
C ASP A 12 11.24 12.60 -5.82
N SER A 13 11.19 11.39 -6.42
CA SER A 13 10.11 11.01 -7.32
C SER A 13 8.78 10.87 -6.59
N THR A 14 7.70 11.33 -7.23
CA THR A 14 6.34 11.16 -6.70
C THR A 14 5.87 9.72 -6.90
N VAL A 15 6.20 8.84 -5.95
CA VAL A 15 5.68 7.47 -5.92
C VAL A 15 4.34 7.45 -5.19
N GLU A 16 3.30 7.05 -5.90
CA GLU A 16 1.93 7.03 -5.39
C GLU A 16 1.52 5.60 -5.00
N PRO A 17 0.93 5.42 -3.81
CA PRO A 17 0.28 4.16 -3.48
C PRO A 17 -1.09 4.07 -4.15
N VAL A 18 -1.42 2.89 -4.65
CA VAL A 18 -2.80 2.50 -4.92
C VAL A 18 -3.17 1.43 -3.91
N ILE A 19 -4.22 1.69 -3.14
CA ILE A 19 -4.70 0.80 -2.08
C ILE A 19 -6.19 0.60 -2.26
N GLU A 20 -6.62 -0.66 -2.29
CA GLU A 20 -8.01 -1.06 -2.35
C GLU A 20 -8.34 -1.86 -1.08
N ALA A 21 -9.47 -1.51 -0.45
CA ALA A 21 -10.05 -2.26 0.66
C ALA A 21 -11.45 -2.73 0.26
N ARG A 22 -11.72 -4.03 0.45
CA ARG A 22 -13.07 -4.60 0.29
C ARG A 22 -13.60 -5.05 1.64
N GLY A 23 -14.79 -4.56 2.00
CA GLY A 23 -15.38 -4.75 3.34
C GLY A 23 -14.89 -3.74 4.37
N GLY A 24 -14.39 -2.58 3.92
CA GLY A 24 -13.87 -1.53 4.76
C GLY A 24 -13.29 -0.39 3.95
N ARG A 25 -12.55 0.49 4.63
CA ARG A 25 -11.94 1.67 4.02
C ARG A 25 -10.54 1.94 4.57
N ILE A 26 -9.73 2.60 3.76
CA ILE A 26 -8.41 3.12 4.15
C ILE A 26 -8.60 4.44 4.90
N LEU A 27 -7.81 4.64 5.94
CA LEU A 27 -7.79 5.85 6.74
C LEU A 27 -6.56 6.69 6.38
N GLU A 28 -6.75 8.01 6.34
CA GLU A 28 -5.66 8.95 6.21
C GLU A 28 -5.02 9.24 7.58
N PRO A 29 -3.70 9.50 7.64
CA PRO A 29 -2.81 9.68 6.50
C PRO A 29 -2.24 8.38 5.92
N VAL A 30 -2.14 8.31 4.59
CA VAL A 30 -1.35 7.30 3.87
C VAL A 30 0.06 7.82 3.60
N ALA A 31 1.08 6.99 3.88
CA ALA A 31 2.48 7.38 3.70
C ALA A 31 3.26 6.37 2.85
N VAL A 32 3.95 6.86 1.83
CA VAL A 32 4.93 6.09 1.03
C VAL A 32 6.29 6.77 1.13
N ARG A 33 7.33 5.99 1.45
CA ARG A 33 8.70 6.50 1.57
C ARG A 33 9.75 5.47 1.17
N PRO A 34 10.90 5.89 0.63
CA PRO A 34 12.03 4.99 0.43
C PRO A 34 12.57 4.51 1.78
N VAL A 35 13.10 3.29 1.82
CA VAL A 35 13.82 2.75 2.97
C VAL A 35 15.30 3.02 2.76
N VAL A 36 15.84 3.97 3.53
CA VAL A 36 17.22 4.47 3.43
C VAL A 36 18.23 3.31 3.38
N GLY A 37 19.18 3.40 2.44
CA GLY A 37 20.22 2.39 2.24
C GLY A 37 19.75 1.13 1.52
N THR A 38 18.52 1.13 0.97
CA THR A 38 17.98 -0.01 0.21
C THR A 38 17.23 0.46 -1.03
N LYS A 39 16.92 -0.46 -1.95
CA LYS A 39 16.04 -0.21 -3.09
C LYS A 39 14.54 -0.41 -2.78
N ARG A 40 14.19 -0.51 -1.50
CA ARG A 40 12.84 -0.86 -1.07
C ARG A 40 12.03 0.39 -0.74
N TRP A 41 10.75 0.30 -1.01
CA TRP A 41 9.79 1.32 -0.59
C TRP A 41 8.84 0.76 0.46
N ARG A 42 8.54 1.61 1.45
CA ARG A 42 7.62 1.33 2.55
C ARG A 42 6.34 2.12 2.34
N LEU A 43 5.22 1.41 2.35
CA LEU A 43 3.88 1.96 2.44
C LEU A 43 3.36 1.70 3.87
N THR A 44 2.76 2.71 4.47
CA THR A 44 2.09 2.65 5.77
C THR A 44 0.73 3.32 5.64
N PHE A 45 -0.31 2.65 6.14
CA PHE A 45 -1.68 3.12 6.14
C PHE A 45 -2.43 2.39 7.25
N ASP A 46 -3.48 3.02 7.75
CA ASP A 46 -4.46 2.38 8.63
C ASP A 46 -5.73 2.05 7.84
N PHE A 47 -6.53 1.12 8.35
CA PHE A 47 -7.79 0.74 7.74
C PHE A 47 -8.81 0.37 8.82
N THR A 48 -10.08 0.38 8.45
CA THR A 48 -11.17 -0.04 9.33
C THR A 48 -12.17 -0.89 8.55
N ALA A 49 -12.81 -1.84 9.22
CA ALA A 49 -13.89 -2.63 8.67
C ALA A 49 -15.18 -1.83 8.64
N ASP A 50 -16.03 -2.15 7.67
CA ASP A 50 -17.43 -1.77 7.74
C ASP A 50 -18.14 -2.55 8.87
N GLU A 51 -19.27 -2.04 9.34
CA GLU A 51 -20.03 -2.67 10.42
C GLU A 51 -20.45 -4.11 10.06
N GLY A 52 -20.17 -5.06 10.96
CA GLY A 52 -20.48 -6.48 10.76
C GLY A 52 -19.53 -7.23 9.82
N ILE A 53 -18.42 -6.61 9.39
CA ILE A 53 -17.39 -7.25 8.57
C ILE A 53 -16.20 -7.67 9.45
N ASP A 54 -16.05 -8.97 9.66
CA ASP A 54 -14.94 -9.51 10.47
C ASP A 54 -13.64 -9.70 9.66
N LYS A 55 -13.71 -9.60 8.32
CA LYS A 55 -12.58 -9.83 7.41
C LYS A 55 -12.58 -8.87 6.24
N ILE A 56 -11.43 -8.23 6.03
CA ILE A 56 -11.21 -7.27 4.94
C ILE A 56 -10.17 -7.84 3.99
N GLU A 57 -10.42 -7.69 2.69
CA GLU A 57 -9.41 -7.93 1.66
C GLU A 57 -8.72 -6.62 1.30
N LEU A 58 -7.38 -6.64 1.36
CA LEU A 58 -6.53 -5.51 1.04
C LEU A 58 -5.68 -5.84 -0.18
N ARG A 59 -5.63 -4.92 -1.13
CA ARG A 59 -4.71 -4.95 -2.27
C ARG A 59 -3.94 -3.65 -2.35
N ALA A 60 -2.64 -3.72 -2.58
CA ALA A 60 -1.79 -2.53 -2.68
C ALA A 60 -0.67 -2.71 -3.71
N TYR A 61 -0.35 -1.64 -4.43
CA TYR A 61 0.84 -1.53 -5.28
C TYR A 61 1.30 -0.07 -5.39
N LEU A 62 2.51 0.14 -5.89
CA LEU A 62 3.07 1.47 -6.12
C LEU A 62 3.10 1.80 -7.61
N LYS A 63 2.79 3.06 -7.95
CA LYS A 63 2.82 3.58 -9.32
C LYS A 63 3.48 4.96 -9.39
N HIS A 64 3.75 5.42 -10.61
CA HIS A 64 4.09 6.81 -10.92
C HIS A 64 3.35 7.21 -12.19
N GLY A 65 2.43 8.16 -12.08
CA GLY A 65 1.44 8.46 -13.13
C GLY A 65 0.61 7.22 -13.46
N ASP A 66 0.68 6.76 -14.70
CA ASP A 66 -0.04 5.57 -15.19
C ASP A 66 0.79 4.28 -15.13
N LYS A 67 2.07 4.36 -14.73
CA LYS A 67 2.97 3.22 -14.74
C LYS A 67 3.02 2.52 -13.38
N THR A 68 2.64 1.25 -13.35
CA THR A 68 2.89 0.39 -12.18
C THR A 68 4.39 0.13 -12.02
N LEU A 69 4.90 0.33 -10.80
CA LEU A 69 6.32 0.25 -10.51
C LEU A 69 6.71 -0.96 -9.69
N SER A 70 5.77 -1.56 -8.95
CA SER A 70 6.03 -2.67 -8.03
C SER A 70 5.20 -3.90 -8.33
N GLU A 71 5.54 -4.99 -7.65
CA GLU A 71 4.62 -6.09 -7.39
C GLU A 71 3.30 -5.60 -6.74
N THR A 72 2.25 -6.42 -6.84
CA THR A 72 0.97 -6.21 -6.14
C THR A 72 0.94 -7.07 -4.88
N TRP A 73 0.74 -6.43 -3.73
CA TRP A 73 0.45 -7.10 -2.47
C TRP A 73 -1.04 -7.37 -2.34
N ILE A 74 -1.41 -8.58 -1.90
CA ILE A 74 -2.79 -8.97 -1.59
C ILE A 74 -2.76 -9.71 -0.25
N THR A 75 -3.60 -9.30 0.69
CA THR A 75 -3.72 -9.96 1.98
C THR A 75 -5.16 -9.90 2.48
N ARG A 76 -5.48 -10.76 3.45
CA ARG A 76 -6.74 -10.73 4.19
C ARG A 76 -6.45 -10.45 5.65
N ALA A 77 -7.00 -9.36 6.15
CA ALA A 77 -6.93 -9.01 7.57
C ALA A 77 -8.23 -9.43 8.26
N SER A 78 -8.12 -10.01 9.46
CA SER A 78 -9.26 -10.22 10.34
C SER A 78 -9.30 -9.09 11.36
N ILE A 79 -10.50 -8.59 11.66
CA ILE A 79 -10.72 -7.65 12.77
C ILE A 79 -11.16 -8.47 13.98
N ASP A 80 -10.47 -8.29 15.10
CA ASP A 80 -10.88 -8.88 16.37
C ASP A 80 -11.75 -7.88 17.13
N HIS A 81 -12.94 -8.33 17.53
CA HIS A 81 -13.89 -7.55 18.32
C HIS A 81 -13.80 -8.03 19.77
N SER A 82 -12.68 -7.71 20.44
CA SER A 82 -12.48 -8.01 21.87
C SER A 82 -13.24 -7.05 22.78
#